data_AF-A0A7S2NW66-F1
#
_entry.id   AF-A0A7S2NW66-F1
#
_cell.length_a   1.000
_cell.length_b   1.000
_cell.length_c   1.000
_cell.angle_alpha   90.00
_cell.angle_beta   90.00
_cell.angle_gamma   90.00
#
_symmetry.space_group_name_H-M   'P 1'
#
loop_
_entity.id
_entity.type
_entity.pdbx_description
1 polymer ?
#
loop_
_entity_poly.entity_id
_entity_poly.type
_entity_poly.pdbx_seq_one_letter_code
_entity_poly.pdbx_strand_id
1 'polypeptide(L)'
;VDFVTQVIKRERPDGVLCTFGGQTALNCAVKLQEQGVFEKYGVRVMGTPIKAIVTTEDRELFAQAVDYCGYQVAESACCNSVDEAAMAAKNIGYPVLVRAAFALGGLGSGFAGDDAELRALVKQALVNSPQVIVDKSLKGWKEL
;
A
#
# COMPACT_ATOMS: atom_id res chain seq x y z
N VAL A 1 1.73 14.60 12.44
CA VAL A 1 0.35 15.13 12.27
C VAL A 1 0.18 16.39 13.11
N ASP A 2 0.56 16.35 14.38
CA ASP A 2 0.45 17.46 15.34
C ASP A 2 0.98 18.81 14.84
N PHE A 3 2.18 18.84 14.24
CA PHE A 3 2.74 20.06 13.65
C PHE A 3 1.85 20.64 12.55
N VAL A 4 1.35 19.81 11.63
CA VAL A 4 0.47 20.26 10.54
C VAL A 4 -0.86 20.76 11.08
N THR A 5 -1.41 20.12 12.11
CA THR A 5 -2.60 20.61 12.81
C THR A 5 -2.40 21.98 13.43
N GLN A 6 -1.23 22.26 14.03
CA GLN A 6 -0.93 23.61 14.55
C GLN A 6 -0.82 24.65 13.43
N VAL A 7 -0.22 24.29 12.29
CA VAL A 7 -0.16 25.17 11.11
C VAL A 7 -1.57 25.46 10.60
N ILE A 8 -2.43 24.45 10.42
CA ILE A 8 -3.83 24.64 10.01
C ILE A 8 -4.59 25.53 11.00
N LYS A 9 -4.41 25.31 12.30
CA LYS A 9 -5.06 26.09 13.35
C LYS A 9 -4.66 27.57 13.30
N ARG A 10 -3.39 27.85 13.01
CA ARG A 10 -2.82 29.20 12.95
C ARG A 10 -3.15 29.91 11.64
N GLU A 11 -2.90 29.27 10.50
CA GLU A 11 -2.98 29.88 9.17
C GLU A 11 -4.38 29.81 8.56
N ARG A 12 -5.27 28.95 9.07
CA ARG A 12 -6.67 28.81 8.64
C ARG A 12 -6.85 28.74 7.12
N PRO A 13 -6.20 27.78 6.43
CA PRO A 13 -6.32 27.66 4.98
C PRO A 13 -7.73 27.19 4.58
N ASP A 14 -8.26 27.71 3.48
CA ASP A 14 -9.54 27.25 2.91
C ASP A 14 -9.41 25.87 2.23
N GLY A 15 -8.19 25.47 1.86
CA GLY A 15 -7.93 24.18 1.26
C GLY A 15 -6.48 23.73 1.26
N VAL A 16 -6.27 22.44 0.97
CA VAL A 16 -4.97 21.77 1.01
C VAL A 16 -4.80 20.85 -0.20
N LEU A 17 -3.60 20.83 -0.79
CA LEU A 17 -3.19 19.89 -1.83
C LEU A 17 -2.27 18.83 -1.23
N CYS A 18 -2.64 17.56 -1.33
CA CYS A 18 -1.95 16.45 -0.66
C CYS A 18 -1.02 15.66 -1.59
N THR A 19 -1.11 15.85 -2.90
CA THR A 19 -0.51 14.97 -3.93
C THR A 19 0.92 15.37 -4.36
N PHE A 20 1.46 16.49 -3.86
CA PHE A 20 2.78 17.00 -4.28
C PHE A 20 3.93 16.64 -3.34
N GLY A 21 3.68 15.92 -2.23
CA GLY A 21 4.70 15.59 -1.23
C GLY A 21 4.99 14.10 -1.08
N GLY A 22 4.67 13.29 -2.09
CA GLY A 22 4.84 11.85 -2.07
C GLY A 22 4.12 11.17 -0.89
N GLN A 23 4.60 9.98 -0.50
CA GLN A 23 3.95 9.18 0.55
C GLN A 23 3.84 9.89 1.89
N THR A 24 4.83 10.73 2.24
CA THR A 24 4.82 11.50 3.49
C THR A 24 3.60 12.42 3.56
N ALA A 25 3.28 13.11 2.47
CA ALA A 25 2.11 13.99 2.42
C ALA A 25 0.79 13.20 2.39
N LEU A 26 0.72 12.11 1.61
CA LEU A 26 -0.47 11.26 1.53
C LEU A 26 -0.81 10.66 2.90
N ASN A 27 0.15 10.03 3.57
CA ASN A 27 -0.03 9.44 4.90
C ASN A 27 -0.41 10.49 5.95
N CYS A 28 0.16 11.69 5.88
CA CYS A 28 -0.21 12.79 6.77
C CYS A 28 -1.66 13.22 6.55
N ALA A 29 -2.08 13.38 5.29
CA ALA A 29 -3.42 13.79 4.91
C ALA A 29 -4.48 12.78 5.34
N VAL A 30 -4.23 11.47 5.17
CA VAL A 30 -5.11 10.40 5.65
C VAL A 30 -5.30 10.50 7.17
N LYS A 31 -4.21 10.62 7.94
CA LYS A 31 -4.30 10.77 9.40
C LYS A 31 -5.03 12.03 9.85
N LEU A 32 -4.84 13.16 9.15
CA LEU A 32 -5.56 14.40 9.44
C LEU A 32 -7.07 14.26 9.19
N GLN A 33 -7.46 13.53 8.13
CA GLN A 33 -8.85 13.21 7.84
C GLN A 33 -9.45 12.28 8.90
N GLU A 34 -8.75 11.21 9.28
CA GLU A 34 -9.17 10.26 10.33
C GLU A 34 -9.37 10.95 11.69
N GLN A 35 -8.49 11.91 12.02
CA GLN A 35 -8.59 12.72 13.24
C GLN A 35 -9.63 13.84 13.13
N GLY A 36 -10.35 13.96 12.01
CA GLY A 36 -11.37 14.99 11.79
C GLY A 36 -10.82 16.42 11.74
N VAL A 37 -9.51 16.59 11.49
CA VAL A 37 -8.85 17.91 11.52
C VAL A 37 -9.36 18.80 10.40
N PHE A 38 -9.49 18.27 9.18
CA PHE A 38 -9.98 19.05 8.04
C PHE A 38 -11.41 19.57 8.27
N GLU A 39 -12.31 18.73 8.78
CA GLU A 39 -13.67 19.12 9.12
C GLU A 39 -13.71 20.15 10.26
N LYS A 40 -12.97 19.89 11.34
CA LYS A 40 -12.88 20.78 12.51
C LYS A 40 -12.43 22.21 12.16
N TYR A 41 -11.54 22.35 11.18
CA TYR A 41 -10.99 23.64 10.77
C TYR A 41 -11.56 24.17 9.46
N GLY A 42 -12.52 23.48 8.84
CA GLY A 42 -13.16 23.90 7.59
C GLY A 42 -12.24 23.87 6.37
N VAL A 43 -11.20 23.03 6.38
CA VAL A 43 -10.21 22.93 5.29
C VAL A 43 -10.70 21.94 4.25
N ARG A 44 -10.76 22.36 2.98
CA ARG A 44 -11.12 21.46 1.87
C ARG A 44 -9.91 20.76 1.28
N VAL A 45 -9.99 19.46 1.10
CA VAL A 45 -8.98 18.72 0.32
C VAL A 45 -9.22 19.01 -1.16
N MET A 46 -8.24 19.60 -1.81
CA MET A 46 -8.28 19.99 -3.21
C MET A 46 -7.62 18.91 -4.08
N GLY A 47 -8.14 18.69 -5.29
CA GLY A 47 -7.66 17.66 -6.19
C GLY A 47 -8.21 16.28 -5.82
N THR A 48 -7.33 15.28 -5.72
CA THR A 48 -7.71 13.90 -5.43
C THR A 48 -8.30 13.77 -4.02
N PRO A 49 -9.56 13.29 -3.87
CA PRO A 49 -10.17 13.11 -2.55
C PRO A 49 -9.39 12.12 -1.68
N ILE A 50 -9.38 12.31 -0.36
CA ILE A 50 -8.72 11.38 0.58
C ILE A 50 -9.24 9.96 0.40
N LYS A 51 -10.55 9.78 0.17
CA LYS A 51 -11.12 8.46 -0.09
C LYS A 51 -10.46 7.77 -1.29
N ALA A 52 -10.23 8.50 -2.39
CA ALA A 52 -9.58 7.95 -3.56
C ALA A 52 -8.12 7.57 -3.28
N ILE A 53 -7.40 8.40 -2.51
CA ILE A 53 -6.04 8.09 -2.03
C ILE A 53 -6.05 6.79 -1.23
N VAL A 54 -6.95 6.65 -0.26
CA VAL A 54 -7.07 5.43 0.56
C VAL A 54 -7.41 4.22 -0.31
N THR A 55 -8.36 4.35 -1.24
CA THR A 55 -8.71 3.26 -2.17
C THR A 55 -7.56 2.82 -3.05
N THR A 56 -6.66 3.73 -3.47
CA THR A 56 -5.52 3.37 -4.33
C THR A 56 -4.31 2.87 -3.56
N GLU A 57 -4.15 3.28 -2.29
CA GLU A 57 -3.03 2.87 -1.43
C GLU A 57 -3.33 1.54 -0.70
N ASP A 58 -4.59 1.28 -0.35
CA ASP A 58 -5.02 0.01 0.21
C ASP A 58 -5.26 -1.00 -0.91
N ARG A 59 -4.55 -2.14 -0.85
CA ARG A 59 -4.61 -3.15 -1.90
C ARG A 59 -5.94 -3.87 -2.01
N GLU A 60 -6.62 -4.09 -0.91
CA GLU A 60 -7.91 -4.77 -0.92
C GLU A 60 -8.95 -3.86 -1.55
N LEU A 61 -8.98 -2.59 -1.13
CA LEU A 61 -9.86 -1.59 -1.72
C LEU A 61 -9.54 -1.35 -3.20
N PHE A 62 -8.25 -1.35 -3.57
CA PHE A 62 -7.83 -1.22 -4.96
C PHE A 62 -8.30 -2.42 -5.80
N ALA A 63 -8.08 -3.65 -5.33
CA ALA A 63 -8.53 -4.86 -6.00
C ALA A 63 -10.04 -4.86 -6.20
N GLN A 64 -10.81 -4.50 -5.17
CA GLN A 64 -12.26 -4.36 -5.25
C GLN A 64 -12.69 -3.30 -6.25
N ALA A 65 -12.00 -2.15 -6.31
CA ALA A 65 -12.32 -1.08 -7.25
C ALA A 65 -12.00 -1.47 -8.71
N VAL A 66 -10.94 -2.24 -8.93
CA VAL A 66 -10.56 -2.77 -10.26
C VAL A 66 -11.55 -3.86 -10.71
N ASP A 67 -11.93 -4.77 -9.82
CA ASP A 67 -12.94 -5.81 -10.07
C ASP A 67 -14.31 -5.21 -10.38
N TYR A 68 -14.72 -4.17 -9.63
CA TYR A 68 -15.93 -3.40 -9.91
C TYR A 68 -15.95 -2.82 -11.34
N CYS A 69 -14.79 -2.45 -11.88
CA CYS A 69 -14.66 -1.95 -13.24
C CYS A 69 -14.59 -3.07 -14.31
N GLY A 70 -14.67 -4.34 -13.92
CA GLY A 70 -14.58 -5.50 -14.81
C GLY A 70 -13.15 -5.86 -15.23
N TYR A 71 -12.15 -5.34 -14.52
CA TYR A 71 -10.74 -5.66 -14.75
C TYR A 71 -10.23 -6.65 -13.70
N GLN A 72 -9.12 -7.31 -14.00
CA GLN A 72 -8.54 -8.31 -13.11
C GLN A 72 -7.21 -7.81 -12.55
N VAL A 73 -7.02 -8.02 -11.25
CA VAL A 73 -5.72 -7.92 -10.60
C VAL A 73 -5.10 -9.29 -10.46
N ALA A 74 -3.77 -9.36 -10.42
CA ALA A 74 -3.10 -10.60 -10.06
C ALA A 74 -3.52 -11.04 -8.66
N GLU A 75 -3.77 -12.34 -8.48
CA GLU A 75 -4.05 -12.92 -7.18
C GLU A 75 -2.90 -12.61 -6.23
N SER A 76 -3.20 -12.08 -5.05
CA SER A 76 -2.20 -11.70 -4.07
C SER A 76 -2.70 -11.81 -2.63
N ALA A 77 -1.79 -11.91 -1.68
CA ALA A 77 -2.10 -11.96 -0.26
C ALA A 77 -1.08 -11.14 0.56
N CYS A 78 -1.58 -10.42 1.56
CA CYS A 78 -0.76 -9.76 2.57
C CYS A 78 -0.49 -10.73 3.71
N CYS A 79 0.77 -10.87 4.10
CA CYS A 79 1.22 -11.82 5.11
C CYS A 79 2.16 -11.14 6.10
N ASN A 80 1.96 -11.40 7.39
CA ASN A 80 2.75 -10.84 8.48
C ASN A 80 3.73 -11.88 9.07
N SER A 81 3.66 -13.12 8.60
CA SER A 81 4.56 -14.21 9.01
C SER A 81 4.99 -15.07 7.83
N VAL A 82 6.09 -15.80 8.03
CA VAL A 82 6.62 -16.75 7.04
C VAL A 82 5.60 -17.85 6.73
N ASP A 83 4.87 -18.33 7.75
CA ASP A 83 3.90 -19.41 7.57
C ASP A 83 2.63 -18.93 6.87
N GLU A 84 2.16 -17.71 7.14
CA GLU A 84 1.09 -17.07 6.35
C GLU A 84 1.48 -16.95 4.89
N ALA A 85 2.71 -16.51 4.61
CA ALA A 85 3.21 -16.39 3.24
C ALA A 85 3.30 -17.76 2.54
N ALA A 86 3.75 -18.80 3.24
CA ALA A 86 3.80 -20.16 2.70
C ALA A 86 2.40 -20.71 2.36
N MET A 87 1.41 -20.48 3.23
CA MET A 87 0.01 -20.84 2.95
C MET A 87 -0.54 -20.06 1.75
N ALA A 88 -0.29 -18.75 1.68
CA ALA A 88 -0.71 -17.93 0.56
C ALA A 88 -0.09 -18.40 -0.76
N ALA A 89 1.23 -18.65 -0.79
CA ALA A 89 1.92 -19.14 -1.97
C ALA A 89 1.41 -20.51 -2.43
N LYS A 90 1.01 -21.38 -1.51
CA LYS A 90 0.39 -22.67 -1.82
C LYS A 90 -0.99 -22.50 -2.47
N ASN A 91 -1.78 -21.53 -2.03
CA ASN A 91 -3.09 -21.25 -2.60
C ASN A 91 -2.99 -20.60 -3.99
N ILE A 92 -2.10 -19.60 -4.14
CA ILE A 92 -1.85 -18.87 -5.40
C ILE A 92 -1.13 -19.76 -6.44
N GLY A 93 -0.25 -20.64 -5.97
CA GLY A 93 0.58 -21.54 -6.76
C GLY A 93 1.85 -20.87 -7.31
N TYR A 94 2.98 -21.56 -7.18
CA TYR A 94 4.28 -21.14 -7.68
C TYR A 94 4.36 -21.05 -9.22
N PRO A 95 5.27 -20.22 -9.78
CA PRO A 95 6.12 -19.24 -9.07
C PRO A 95 5.31 -18.03 -8.56
N VAL A 96 5.79 -17.43 -7.48
CA VAL A 96 5.20 -16.21 -6.87
C VAL A 96 6.23 -15.10 -6.78
N LEU A 97 5.77 -13.86 -6.66
CA LEU A 97 6.56 -12.67 -6.39
C LEU A 97 6.32 -12.25 -4.94
N VAL A 98 7.39 -12.15 -4.14
CA VAL A 98 7.37 -11.59 -2.79
C VAL A 98 7.78 -10.13 -2.87
N ARG A 99 7.02 -9.24 -2.23
CA ARG A 99 7.35 -7.81 -2.09
C ARG A 99 7.22 -7.37 -0.65
N ALA A 100 8.19 -6.60 -0.16
CA ALA A 100 8.06 -5.97 1.16
C ALA A 100 7.04 -4.82 1.10
N ALA A 101 6.15 -4.74 2.09
CA ALA A 101 5.24 -3.60 2.22
C ALA A 101 6.03 -2.32 2.55
N PHE A 102 5.54 -1.16 2.12
CA PHE A 102 6.14 0.16 2.37
C PHE A 102 7.58 0.36 1.85
N ALA A 103 8.11 -0.55 1.02
CA ALA A 103 9.42 -0.43 0.39
C ALA A 103 9.30 0.09 -1.05
N LEU A 104 10.15 1.05 -1.43
CA LEU A 104 10.29 1.54 -2.80
C LEU A 104 11.52 0.91 -3.46
N GLY A 105 11.47 0.69 -4.79
CA GLY A 105 12.61 0.23 -5.58
C GLY A 105 12.94 -1.26 -5.48
N GLY A 106 12.00 -2.11 -5.05
CA GLY A 106 12.18 -3.57 -5.03
C GLY A 106 13.07 -4.09 -3.89
N LEU A 107 13.42 -3.25 -2.91
CA LEU A 107 14.20 -3.67 -1.75
C LEU A 107 13.45 -4.77 -0.97
N GLY A 108 14.08 -5.94 -0.82
CA GLY A 108 13.46 -7.10 -0.16
C GLY A 108 12.39 -7.80 -1.00
N SER A 109 12.31 -7.52 -2.31
CA SER A 109 11.42 -8.20 -3.25
C SER A 109 12.16 -9.27 -4.03
N GLY A 110 11.48 -10.35 -4.42
CA GLY A 110 12.08 -11.44 -5.18
C GLY A 110 11.07 -12.48 -5.64
N PHE A 111 11.45 -13.25 -6.65
CA PHE A 111 10.64 -14.37 -7.13
C PHE A 111 11.00 -15.64 -6.37
N ALA A 112 9.98 -16.40 -5.99
CA ALA A 112 10.12 -17.75 -5.42
C ALA A 112 9.49 -18.76 -6.37
N GLY A 113 10.26 -19.77 -6.77
CA GLY A 113 9.80 -20.93 -7.52
C GLY A 113 9.28 -22.07 -6.62
N ASP A 114 9.66 -22.06 -5.35
CA ASP A 114 9.25 -23.07 -4.36
C ASP A 114 9.17 -22.52 -2.92
N ASP A 115 8.77 -23.38 -1.99
CA ASP A 115 8.60 -23.04 -0.56
C ASP A 115 9.91 -22.69 0.14
N ALA A 116 11.04 -23.28 -0.27
CA ALA A 116 12.33 -23.01 0.35
C ALA A 116 12.82 -21.60 -0.03
N GLU A 117 12.74 -21.27 -1.31
CA GLU A 117 13.05 -19.93 -1.83
C GLU A 117 12.12 -18.87 -1.22
N LEU A 118 10.81 -19.17 -1.13
CA LEU A 118 9.83 -18.27 -0.52
C LEU A 118 10.19 -17.95 0.93
N ARG A 119 10.42 -18.98 1.75
CA ARG A 119 10.71 -18.79 3.17
C ARG A 119 11.98 -17.97 3.39
N ALA A 120 13.00 -18.18 2.56
CA ALA A 120 14.23 -17.39 2.61
C ALA A 120 13.97 -15.90 2.30
N LEU A 121 13.24 -15.61 1.22
CA LEU A 121 12.89 -14.25 0.81
C LEU A 121 12.03 -13.53 1.85
N VAL A 122 10.95 -14.18 2.31
CA VAL A 122 10.02 -13.59 3.28
C VAL A 122 10.72 -13.31 4.61
N LYS A 123 11.57 -14.23 5.07
CA LYS A 123 12.34 -14.02 6.31
C LYS A 123 13.25 -12.78 6.21
N GLN A 124 13.88 -12.55 5.06
CA GLN A 124 14.70 -11.36 4.84
C GLN A 124 13.86 -10.08 4.73
N ALA A 125 12.73 -10.14 4.02
CA ALA A 125 11.84 -9.01 3.84
C ALA A 125 11.22 -8.53 5.17
N LEU A 126 10.82 -9.48 6.03
CA LEU A 126 10.22 -9.17 7.33
C LEU A 126 11.18 -8.55 8.35
N VAL A 127 12.50 -8.58 8.10
CA VAL A 127 13.47 -7.84 8.94
C VAL A 127 13.28 -6.34 8.80
N ASN A 128 12.93 -5.87 7.60
CA ASN A 128 12.87 -4.46 7.26
C ASN A 128 11.44 -3.94 7.03
N SER A 129 10.45 -4.83 7.01
CA SER A 129 9.04 -4.47 6.83
C SER A 129 8.14 -5.34 7.72
N PRO A 130 7.12 -4.76 8.39
CA PRO A 130 6.21 -5.54 9.23
C PRO A 130 5.30 -6.49 8.43
N GLN A 131 5.31 -6.39 7.09
CA GLN A 131 4.42 -7.14 6.21
C GLN A 131 5.09 -7.42 4.87
N VAL A 132 4.76 -8.56 4.28
CA VAL A 132 5.08 -8.90 2.88
C VAL A 132 3.81 -9.14 2.08
N ILE A 133 3.92 -9.00 0.77
CA ILE A 133 2.87 -9.29 -0.18
C ILE A 133 3.37 -10.41 -1.09
N VAL A 134 2.57 -11.47 -1.20
CA VAL A 134 2.82 -12.59 -2.11
C VAL A 134 1.87 -12.44 -3.29
N ASP A 135 2.37 -12.22 -4.50
CA ASP A 135 1.58 -12.12 -5.73
C ASP A 135 1.82 -13.31 -6.65
N LYS A 136 0.82 -13.63 -7.47
CA LYS A 136 1.00 -14.51 -8.62
C LYS A 136 2.08 -13.94 -9.53
N SER A 137 3.08 -14.76 -9.89
CA SER A 137 4.10 -14.33 -10.82
C SER A 137 3.51 -14.10 -12.21
N LEU A 138 3.68 -12.88 -12.72
CA LEU A 138 3.41 -12.51 -14.12
C LEU A 138 4.71 -12.45 -14.94
N LYS A 139 5.77 -13.15 -14.51
CA LYS A 139 7.06 -13.15 -15.19
C LYS A 139 6.90 -13.52 -16.66
N GLY A 140 7.46 -12.70 -17.54
CA GLY A 140 7.37 -12.85 -19.00
C GLY A 140 6.27 -12.03 -19.64
N TRP A 141 5.39 -11.39 -18.86
CA TRP A 141 4.44 -10.42 -19.38
C TRP A 141 5.16 -9.11 -19.73
N LYS A 142 4.62 -8.39 -20.71
CA LYS A 142 5.11 -7.06 -21.07
C LYS A 142 4.66 -6.06 -20.01
N GLU A 143 5.61 -5.36 -19.41
CA GLU A 143 5.36 -4.18 -18.59
C GLU A 143 5.24 -2.96 -19.53
N LEU A 144 4.17 -2.17 -19.37
CA LEU A 144 3.83 -1.02 -20.21
C LEU A 144 3.88 0.27 -19.40
#